data_AF-A0A3E2CKJ0-F1
#
_entry.id   AF-A0A3E2CKJ0-F1
#
_cell.length_a   1.000
_cell.length_b   1.000
_cell.length_c   1.000
_cell.angle_alpha   90.00
_cell.angle_beta   90.00
_cell.angle_gamma   90.00
#
_symmetry.space_group_name_H-M   'P 1'
#
loop_
_entity.id
_entity.type
_entity.pdbx_description
1 polymer ?
#
loop_
_entity_poly.entity_id
_entity_poly.type
_entity_poly.pdbx_seq_one_letter_code
_entity_poly.pdbx_strand_id
1 'polypeptide(L)'
;MHSMPSYRERDIMKNIIMRSLSVVVSAACLFTFSPLAFGQDNNENYQQRLGDISTYLNHTLSEKEIDEQIKETSRRTGESPDSIASRVEKSVRDSVLDTARFSVRSGNTQLPKARHTGDIFVSNNSTLFVWKHGHTGIYVNRDDIVEAVGMFQNAHRVSRKNSVAAGGASILEVKTSQGNRDKAARRAIGYIGRGYNADIIDTNRNDWGGLNCSQLVWAAYYYGAGIDLDTGSGEYVWPYDIKNSGYVREYQYVQ
;
A
#
# COMPACT_ATOMS: atom_id res chain seq x y z
N MET A 1 21.35 -18.42 -56.54
CA MET A 1 22.41 -18.94 -55.64
C MET A 1 23.67 -19.11 -56.47
N HIS A 2 24.76 -18.36 -56.34
CA HIS A 2 25.19 -17.38 -55.35
C HIS A 2 26.03 -16.32 -56.07
N SER A 3 25.77 -15.06 -55.78
CA SER A 3 26.48 -13.88 -56.29
C SER A 3 27.88 -13.75 -55.67
N MET A 4 28.89 -13.67 -56.55
CA MET A 4 30.21 -13.04 -56.33
C MET A 4 30.04 -11.48 -56.23
N PRO A 5 31.07 -10.61 -56.13
CA PRO A 5 32.54 -10.81 -56.09
C PRO A 5 33.34 -9.88 -55.14
N SER A 6 34.66 -10.14 -55.16
CA SER A 6 35.84 -9.42 -54.65
C SER A 6 36.08 -7.99 -55.17
N TYR A 7 36.96 -7.24 -54.49
CA TYR A 7 38.36 -6.90 -54.91
C TYR A 7 38.78 -5.47 -54.55
N ARG A 8 40.06 -5.30 -54.11
CA ARG A 8 40.87 -4.06 -54.06
C ARG A 8 40.41 -2.95 -53.07
N GLU A 9 41.27 -2.14 -52.46
CA GLU A 9 42.65 -1.77 -52.75
C GLU A 9 43.32 -1.22 -51.47
N ARG A 10 44.64 -1.39 -51.42
CA ARG A 10 45.59 -0.72 -50.52
C ARG A 10 45.66 0.76 -50.87
N ASP A 11 45.80 1.67 -49.89
CA ASP A 11 46.96 2.57 -49.76
C ASP A 11 46.77 3.66 -48.66
N ILE A 12 47.63 3.70 -47.63
CA ILE A 12 48.78 4.62 -47.45
C ILE A 12 48.30 6.02 -46.96
N MET A 13 48.67 6.55 -45.78
CA MET A 13 50.03 6.96 -45.43
C MET A 13 50.16 7.30 -43.93
N LYS A 14 51.13 6.68 -43.24
CA LYS A 14 51.72 7.13 -41.97
C LYS A 14 52.90 8.06 -42.29
N ASN A 15 53.08 9.14 -41.51
CA ASN A 15 54.31 9.94 -41.26
C ASN A 15 53.86 11.33 -40.73
N ILE A 16 54.42 12.01 -39.73
CA ILE A 16 55.79 12.14 -39.20
C ILE A 16 55.72 12.75 -37.77
N ILE A 17 56.76 12.46 -36.99
CA ILE A 17 57.08 12.89 -35.63
C ILE A 17 57.47 14.39 -35.55
N MET A 18 57.28 15.00 -34.37
CA MET A 18 58.02 16.15 -33.81
C MET A 18 57.62 17.59 -34.20
N ARG A 19 57.07 18.35 -33.24
CA ARG A 19 57.76 19.43 -32.50
C ARG A 19 56.74 20.36 -31.81
N SER A 20 56.95 20.50 -30.51
CA SER A 20 56.52 21.56 -29.62
C SER A 20 56.48 22.95 -30.26
N LEU A 21 55.36 23.66 -30.08
CA LEU A 21 55.37 25.10 -29.89
C LEU A 21 54.30 25.47 -28.87
N SER A 22 54.76 25.86 -27.68
CA SER A 22 53.96 26.46 -26.63
C SER A 22 53.46 27.82 -27.10
N VAL A 23 52.13 28.02 -27.10
CA VAL A 23 51.54 29.35 -27.10
C VAL A 23 50.71 29.46 -25.83
N VAL A 24 51.27 30.21 -24.87
CA VAL A 24 50.57 30.73 -23.70
C VAL A 24 49.64 31.82 -24.20
N VAL A 25 48.33 31.61 -24.11
CA VAL A 25 47.35 32.69 -24.11
C VAL A 25 46.71 32.73 -22.73
N SER A 26 47.06 33.78 -22.00
CA SER A 26 46.60 34.08 -20.66
C SER A 26 45.11 34.43 -20.65
N ALA A 27 44.39 33.73 -19.78
CA ALA A 27 43.27 34.19 -18.95
C ALA A 27 42.33 35.29 -19.49
N ALA A 28 41.14 34.87 -19.86
CA ALA A 28 39.91 35.57 -19.47
C ALA A 28 38.91 34.48 -19.00
N CYS A 29 39.04 34.06 -17.74
CA CYS A 29 37.99 33.31 -17.06
C CYS A 29 36.78 34.23 -16.91
N LEU A 30 35.89 34.20 -17.90
CA LEU A 30 34.51 34.56 -17.66
C LEU A 30 33.96 33.51 -16.70
N PHE A 31 34.04 33.79 -15.41
CA PHE A 31 33.16 33.19 -14.43
C PHE A 31 31.75 33.64 -14.80
N THR A 32 31.11 32.94 -15.74
CA THR A 32 29.67 32.83 -15.69
C THR A 32 29.41 32.12 -14.37
N PHE A 33 29.00 32.89 -13.37
CA PHE A 33 28.21 32.36 -12.28
C PHE A 33 26.99 31.72 -12.94
N SER A 34 27.11 30.44 -13.30
CA SER A 34 25.97 29.56 -13.19
C SER A 34 25.50 29.78 -11.76
N PRO A 35 24.25 30.17 -11.50
CA PRO A 35 23.74 29.97 -10.16
C PRO A 35 24.02 28.50 -9.88
N LEU A 36 24.87 28.24 -8.89
CA LEU A 36 24.77 27.00 -8.15
C LEU A 36 23.30 26.98 -7.77
N ALA A 37 22.52 26.17 -8.50
CA ALA A 37 21.30 25.62 -7.98
C ALA A 37 21.79 24.82 -6.77
N PHE A 38 21.91 25.51 -5.63
CA PHE A 38 21.93 24.88 -4.34
C PHE A 38 20.75 23.93 -4.39
N GLY A 39 21.00 22.63 -4.26
CA GLY A 39 19.97 21.61 -4.21
C GLY A 39 19.13 21.80 -2.95
N GLN A 40 18.32 22.85 -2.90
CA GLN A 40 17.03 22.83 -2.25
C GLN A 40 16.13 22.06 -3.20
N ASP A 41 15.90 20.76 -2.98
CA ASP A 41 14.62 20.18 -3.42
C ASP A 41 14.33 18.74 -2.98
N ASN A 42 15.34 17.90 -2.70
CA ASN A 42 15.03 16.47 -2.47
C ASN A 42 14.78 16.11 -0.99
N ASN A 43 15.46 16.77 -0.04
CA ASN A 43 15.34 16.41 1.38
C ASN A 43 14.15 17.11 2.07
N GLU A 44 13.85 18.36 1.71
CA GLU A 44 12.67 19.08 2.22
C GLU A 44 11.37 18.40 1.76
N ASN A 45 11.30 17.97 0.49
CA ASN A 45 10.17 17.22 -0.05
C ASN A 45 10.01 15.86 0.65
N TYR A 46 11.10 15.11 0.85
CA TYR A 46 11.04 13.82 1.53
C TYR A 46 10.52 13.93 2.98
N GLN A 47 11.06 14.86 3.79
CA GLN A 47 10.58 15.05 5.17
C GLN A 47 9.12 15.51 5.21
N GLN A 48 8.72 16.39 4.28
CA GLN A 48 7.32 16.78 4.14
C GLN A 48 6.43 15.56 3.85
N ARG A 49 6.82 14.65 2.95
CA ARG A 49 6.06 13.42 2.66
C ARG A 49 5.93 12.53 3.88
N LEU A 50 6.98 12.39 4.71
CA LEU A 50 6.89 11.63 5.96
C LEU A 50 5.83 12.22 6.89
N GLY A 51 5.82 13.56 7.04
CA GLY A 51 4.83 14.28 7.84
C GLY A 51 3.42 14.13 7.29
N ASP A 52 3.24 14.21 5.97
CA ASP A 52 1.96 14.01 5.29
C ASP A 52 1.45 12.57 5.48
N ILE A 53 2.31 11.55 5.28
CA ILE A 53 1.98 10.14 5.53
C ILE A 53 1.57 9.95 7.00
N SER A 54 2.35 10.44 7.95
CA SER A 54 2.03 10.32 9.39
C SER A 54 0.67 10.96 9.69
N THR A 55 0.40 12.13 9.12
CA THR A 55 -0.88 12.84 9.28
C THR A 55 -2.05 12.05 8.70
N TYR A 56 -1.92 11.48 7.49
CA TYR A 56 -2.95 10.64 6.89
C TYR A 56 -3.21 9.36 7.70
N LEU A 57 -2.16 8.79 8.32
CA LEU A 57 -2.27 7.67 9.26
C LEU A 57 -2.71 8.09 10.67
N ASN A 58 -3.11 9.36 10.86
CA ASN A 58 -3.54 9.94 12.14
C ASN A 58 -2.49 9.78 13.26
N HIS A 59 -1.22 9.94 12.90
CA HIS A 59 -0.06 9.81 13.77
C HIS A 59 0.06 8.44 14.46
N THR A 60 -0.55 7.40 13.90
CA THR A 60 -0.40 6.03 14.40
C THR A 60 1.03 5.51 14.19
N LEU A 61 1.69 5.98 13.12
CA LEU A 61 3.12 5.81 12.90
C LEU A 61 3.79 7.19 12.93
N SER A 62 4.91 7.27 13.64
CA SER A 62 5.78 8.44 13.64
C SER A 62 6.54 8.56 12.31
N GLU A 63 6.95 9.79 11.97
CA GLU A 63 7.80 10.04 10.79
C GLU A 63 9.08 9.19 10.81
N LYS A 64 9.63 8.93 12.00
CA LYS A 64 10.79 8.07 12.19
C LYS A 64 10.50 6.61 11.84
N GLU A 65 9.38 6.06 12.31
CA GLU A 65 9.00 4.68 11.98
C GLU A 65 8.74 4.52 10.47
N ILE A 66 8.11 5.53 9.85
CA ILE A 66 7.88 5.55 8.40
C ILE A 66 9.23 5.60 7.65
N ASP A 67 10.14 6.49 8.05
CA ASP A 67 11.48 6.60 7.46
C ASP A 67 12.30 5.32 7.60
N GLU A 68 12.21 4.64 8.75
CA GLU A 68 12.87 3.35 8.98
C GLU A 68 12.34 2.26 8.01
N GLN A 69 11.02 2.15 7.84
CA GLN A 69 10.41 1.22 6.89
C GLN A 69 10.79 1.54 5.43
N ILE A 70 10.81 2.82 5.05
CA ILE A 70 11.24 3.27 3.72
C ILE A 70 12.70 2.91 3.46
N LYS A 71 13.59 3.17 4.44
CA LYS A 71 15.02 2.84 4.32
C LYS A 71 15.27 1.35 4.24
N GLU A 72 14.50 0.54 4.98
CA GLU A 72 14.57 -0.92 4.88
C GLU A 72 14.16 -1.39 3.48
N THR A 73 13.02 -0.90 3.00
CA THR A 73 12.51 -1.23 1.66
C THR A 73 13.50 -0.81 0.58
N SER A 74 14.04 0.41 0.65
CA SER A 74 15.05 0.92 -0.28
C SER A 74 16.30 0.03 -0.30
N ARG A 75 16.78 -0.41 0.86
CA ARG A 75 17.92 -1.35 0.96
C ARG A 75 17.61 -2.70 0.32
N ARG A 76 16.36 -3.18 0.45
CA ARG A 76 15.92 -4.47 -0.08
C ARG A 76 15.65 -4.45 -1.59
N THR A 77 15.06 -3.38 -2.12
CA THR A 77 14.59 -3.31 -3.52
C THR A 77 15.52 -2.52 -4.44
N GLY A 78 16.38 -1.67 -3.89
CA GLY A 78 17.17 -0.69 -4.64
C GLY A 78 16.37 0.53 -5.13
N GLU A 79 15.07 0.62 -4.83
CA GLU A 79 14.25 1.80 -5.12
C GLU A 79 14.70 2.98 -4.25
N SER A 80 14.66 4.21 -4.79
CA SER A 80 15.05 5.39 -4.01
C SER A 80 14.05 5.65 -2.87
N PRO A 81 14.51 6.12 -1.69
CA PRO A 81 13.61 6.47 -0.59
C PRO A 81 12.50 7.45 -1.01
N ASP A 82 12.82 8.42 -1.87
CA ASP A 82 11.85 9.42 -2.34
C ASP A 82 10.78 8.81 -3.26
N SER A 83 11.14 7.88 -4.15
CA SER A 83 10.17 7.14 -4.98
C SER A 83 9.22 6.32 -4.11
N ILE A 84 9.76 5.62 -3.10
CA ILE A 84 8.98 4.85 -2.13
C ILE A 84 8.04 5.78 -1.35
N ALA A 85 8.56 6.90 -0.81
CA ALA A 85 7.75 7.87 -0.08
C ALA A 85 6.61 8.42 -0.95
N SER A 86 6.90 8.78 -2.20
CA SER A 86 5.91 9.34 -3.12
C SER A 86 4.78 8.36 -3.45
N ARG A 87 5.10 7.08 -3.74
CA ARG A 87 4.07 6.06 -4.01
C ARG A 87 3.24 5.75 -2.77
N VAL A 88 3.85 5.69 -1.59
CA VAL A 88 3.18 5.41 -0.32
C VAL A 88 2.26 6.58 0.05
N GLU A 89 2.76 7.81 0.02
CA GLU A 89 1.97 9.01 0.29
C GLU A 89 0.74 9.07 -0.62
N LYS A 90 0.91 8.81 -1.92
CA LYS A 90 -0.22 8.71 -2.85
C LYS A 90 -1.21 7.62 -2.42
N SER A 91 -0.74 6.42 -2.12
CA SER A 91 -1.61 5.29 -1.77
C SER A 91 -2.40 5.54 -0.48
N VAL A 92 -1.74 6.05 0.57
CA VAL A 92 -2.39 6.38 1.85
C VAL A 92 -3.40 7.52 1.65
N ARG A 93 -3.02 8.58 0.92
CA ARG A 93 -3.92 9.71 0.63
C ARG A 93 -5.16 9.26 -0.13
N ASP A 94 -5.00 8.44 -1.18
CA ASP A 94 -6.11 7.94 -1.98
C ASP A 94 -7.08 7.11 -1.11
N SER A 95 -6.54 6.28 -0.20
CA SER A 95 -7.32 5.49 0.77
C SER A 95 -8.10 6.35 1.78
N VAL A 96 -7.50 7.43 2.28
CA VAL A 96 -8.18 8.41 3.15
C VAL A 96 -9.29 9.15 2.37
N LEU A 97 -9.04 9.54 1.12
CA LEU A 97 -10.04 10.20 0.29
C LEU A 97 -11.22 9.29 -0.03
N ASP A 98 -10.97 8.01 -0.32
CA ASP A 98 -12.04 7.03 -0.53
C ASP A 98 -12.89 6.85 0.71
N THR A 99 -12.28 6.87 1.90
CA THR A 99 -12.99 6.84 3.17
C THR A 99 -13.84 8.11 3.38
N ALA A 100 -13.27 9.29 3.12
CA ALA A 100 -13.91 10.59 3.32
C ALA A 100 -15.10 10.85 2.37
N ARG A 101 -15.14 10.18 1.22
CA ARG A 101 -16.31 10.22 0.29
C ARG A 101 -17.58 9.66 0.93
N PHE A 102 -17.47 8.90 2.01
CA PHE A 102 -18.60 8.37 2.76
C PHE A 102 -18.81 9.20 4.04
N SER A 103 -20.07 9.48 4.39
CA SER A 103 -20.40 10.33 5.55
C SER A 103 -19.77 9.77 6.84
N VAL A 104 -18.71 10.43 7.32
CA VAL A 104 -18.11 10.14 8.62
C VAL A 104 -18.99 10.76 9.69
N ARG A 105 -19.88 9.95 10.27
CA ARG A 105 -20.61 10.32 11.49
C ARG A 105 -19.86 9.77 12.71
N SER A 106 -19.77 10.58 13.75
CA SER A 106 -19.13 10.21 15.01
C SER A 106 -20.00 9.21 15.79
N GLY A 107 -19.39 8.14 16.31
CA GLY A 107 -20.07 7.12 17.12
C GLY A 107 -19.52 5.72 16.88
N ASN A 108 -19.76 4.81 17.83
CA ASN A 108 -19.56 3.38 17.62
C ASN A 108 -20.80 2.81 16.96
N THR A 109 -20.66 2.08 15.85
CA THR A 109 -21.79 1.47 15.17
C THR A 109 -21.82 -0.02 15.49
N GLN A 110 -22.92 -0.46 16.10
CA GLN A 110 -23.10 -1.88 16.36
C GLN A 110 -23.39 -2.60 15.05
N LEU A 111 -22.52 -3.54 14.67
CA LEU A 111 -22.70 -4.30 13.44
C LEU A 111 -23.95 -5.19 13.51
N PRO A 112 -24.75 -5.30 12.44
CA PRO A 112 -25.96 -6.13 12.40
C PRO A 112 -25.59 -7.61 12.21
N LYS A 113 -26.57 -8.51 12.32
CA LYS A 113 -26.34 -9.92 11.96
C LYS A 113 -26.02 -10.03 10.48
N ALA A 114 -25.05 -10.89 10.14
CA ALA A 114 -24.80 -11.22 8.74
C ALA A 114 -25.93 -12.08 8.15
N ARG A 115 -26.08 -12.01 6.82
CA ARG A 115 -26.98 -12.90 6.08
C ARG A 115 -26.33 -14.27 5.92
N HIS A 116 -25.01 -14.28 5.71
CA HIS A 116 -24.23 -15.48 5.47
C HIS A 116 -22.91 -15.46 6.25
N THR A 117 -22.41 -16.65 6.58
CA THR A 117 -20.98 -16.82 6.89
C THR A 117 -20.17 -16.35 5.69
N GLY A 118 -19.09 -15.62 5.95
CA GLY A 118 -18.19 -15.01 4.99
C GLY A 118 -18.59 -13.61 4.53
N ASP A 119 -19.75 -13.08 4.94
CA ASP A 119 -20.04 -11.65 4.73
C ASP A 119 -18.95 -10.78 5.38
N ILE A 120 -18.75 -9.58 4.87
CA ILE A 120 -17.68 -8.65 5.28
C ILE A 120 -18.34 -7.37 5.79
N PHE A 121 -17.75 -6.71 6.77
CA PHE A 121 -18.08 -5.30 7.04
C PHE A 121 -16.91 -4.40 6.66
N VAL A 122 -17.20 -3.18 6.22
CA VAL A 122 -16.23 -2.10 6.04
C VAL A 122 -16.79 -0.85 6.70
N SER A 123 -16.11 -0.32 7.72
CA SER A 123 -16.50 0.89 8.43
C SER A 123 -15.78 2.14 7.91
N ASN A 124 -16.44 3.29 8.00
CA ASN A 124 -15.92 4.58 7.52
C ASN A 124 -14.84 5.15 8.44
N ASN A 125 -14.65 4.58 9.61
CA ASN A 125 -13.57 4.94 10.50
C ASN A 125 -13.13 3.70 11.28
N SER A 126 -12.05 3.85 12.01
CA SER A 126 -11.59 2.87 12.98
C SER A 126 -11.52 3.50 14.38
N THR A 127 -11.53 2.69 15.43
CA THR A 127 -11.23 3.18 16.78
C THR A 127 -9.74 3.49 16.94
N LEU A 128 -9.34 3.98 18.13
CA LEU A 128 -7.94 4.14 18.52
C LEU A 128 -7.10 2.89 18.13
N PHE A 129 -5.86 3.11 17.69
CA PHE A 129 -4.85 2.11 17.29
C PHE A 129 -4.95 1.50 15.87
N VAL A 130 -5.86 2.01 15.04
CA VAL A 130 -5.95 1.72 13.60
C VAL A 130 -5.96 3.04 12.83
N TRP A 131 -5.38 3.05 11.64
CA TRP A 131 -5.25 4.21 10.77
C TRP A 131 -6.62 4.72 10.25
N LYS A 132 -6.75 6.03 9.98
CA LYS A 132 -7.99 6.68 9.51
C LYS A 132 -8.35 6.38 8.04
N HIS A 133 -8.42 5.11 7.66
CA HIS A 133 -8.82 4.66 6.32
C HIS A 133 -9.92 3.58 6.36
N GLY A 134 -10.68 3.55 7.47
CA GLY A 134 -11.69 2.55 7.73
C GLY A 134 -11.15 1.26 8.36
N HIS A 135 -12.06 0.41 8.81
CA HIS A 135 -11.76 -0.90 9.40
C HIS A 135 -12.61 -1.98 8.72
N THR A 136 -12.11 -3.21 8.70
CA THR A 136 -12.82 -4.33 8.08
C THR A 136 -12.56 -5.64 8.80
N GLY A 137 -13.54 -6.53 8.70
CA GLY A 137 -13.48 -7.88 9.22
C GLY A 137 -14.50 -8.76 8.53
N ILE A 138 -14.38 -10.07 8.77
CA ILE A 138 -15.18 -11.11 8.12
C ILE A 138 -16.06 -11.82 9.14
N TYR A 139 -17.34 -11.97 8.84
CA TYR A 139 -18.27 -12.77 9.61
C TYR A 139 -17.94 -14.25 9.46
N VAL A 140 -17.58 -14.91 10.56
CA VAL A 140 -17.32 -16.37 10.59
C VAL A 140 -18.56 -17.17 10.95
N ASN A 141 -19.60 -16.46 11.39
CA ASN A 141 -21.00 -16.89 11.42
C ASN A 141 -21.88 -15.61 11.48
N ARG A 142 -23.19 -15.75 11.73
CA ARG A 142 -24.12 -14.63 11.73
C ARG A 142 -23.91 -13.58 12.83
N ASP A 143 -23.25 -13.95 13.93
CA ASP A 143 -23.10 -13.11 15.12
C ASP A 143 -21.63 -12.86 15.51
N ASP A 144 -20.66 -13.59 14.96
CA ASP A 144 -19.24 -13.41 15.25
C ASP A 144 -18.43 -13.05 14.00
N ILE A 145 -17.45 -12.20 14.23
CA ILE A 145 -16.48 -11.74 13.23
C ILE A 145 -15.08 -12.19 13.63
N VAL A 146 -14.19 -12.28 12.64
CA VAL A 146 -12.75 -12.27 12.85
C VAL A 146 -12.20 -10.97 12.26
N GLU A 147 -11.38 -10.28 13.06
CA GLU A 147 -10.80 -8.98 12.72
C GLU A 147 -9.38 -8.84 13.29
N ALA A 148 -8.58 -8.00 12.64
CA ALA A 148 -7.28 -7.54 13.13
C ALA A 148 -7.40 -6.05 13.47
N VAL A 149 -7.36 -5.72 14.76
CA VAL A 149 -7.94 -4.46 15.28
C VAL A 149 -6.92 -3.37 15.60
N GLY A 150 -5.66 -3.54 15.26
CA GLY A 150 -4.64 -2.50 15.44
C GLY A 150 -3.37 -2.97 16.11
N MET A 151 -2.43 -2.03 16.24
CA MET A 151 -1.10 -2.25 16.82
C MET A 151 -1.20 -2.87 18.22
N PHE A 152 -0.23 -3.74 18.55
CA PHE A 152 -0.14 -4.45 19.82
C PHE A 152 -1.27 -5.43 20.13
N GLN A 153 -2.17 -5.68 19.18
CA GLN A 153 -3.24 -6.64 19.31
C GLN A 153 -3.08 -7.78 18.32
N ASN A 154 -3.67 -8.93 18.68
CA ASN A 154 -3.73 -10.08 17.80
C ASN A 154 -5.09 -10.11 17.09
N ALA A 155 -5.08 -10.66 15.88
CA ALA A 155 -6.31 -11.06 15.20
C ALA A 155 -7.12 -11.98 16.11
N HIS A 156 -8.41 -11.72 16.23
CA HIS A 156 -9.25 -12.45 17.19
C HIS A 156 -10.68 -12.60 16.66
N ARG A 157 -11.42 -13.52 17.30
CA ARG A 157 -12.86 -13.65 17.11
C ARG A 157 -13.59 -12.84 18.16
N VAL A 158 -14.57 -12.05 17.74
CA VAL A 158 -15.38 -11.23 18.62
C VAL A 158 -16.83 -11.25 18.16
N SER A 159 -17.77 -11.06 19.09
CA SER A 159 -19.16 -10.83 18.72
C SER A 159 -19.25 -9.54 17.91
N ARG A 160 -20.08 -9.52 16.87
CA ARG A 160 -20.41 -8.33 16.07
C ARG A 160 -20.82 -7.12 16.92
N LYS A 161 -21.33 -7.36 18.15
CA LYS A 161 -21.74 -6.30 19.08
C LYS A 161 -20.57 -5.56 19.72
N ASN A 162 -19.41 -6.19 19.75
CA ASN A 162 -18.20 -5.70 20.41
C ASN A 162 -17.07 -5.41 19.40
N SER A 163 -17.38 -5.40 18.10
CA SER A 163 -16.41 -5.00 17.07
C SER A 163 -15.99 -3.54 17.25
N VAL A 164 -14.76 -3.25 16.85
CA VAL A 164 -14.19 -1.90 16.83
C VAL A 164 -14.59 -1.07 15.59
N ALA A 165 -15.66 -1.45 14.89
CA ALA A 165 -16.23 -0.65 13.82
C ALA A 165 -16.65 0.74 14.34
N ALA A 166 -16.02 1.79 13.81
CA ALA A 166 -16.30 3.17 14.17
C ALA A 166 -16.90 3.94 13.00
N GLY A 167 -17.81 4.85 13.30
CA GLY A 167 -18.68 5.48 12.31
C GLY A 167 -19.54 4.46 11.58
N GLY A 168 -20.21 4.90 10.52
CA GLY A 168 -21.08 4.00 9.76
C GLY A 168 -20.33 2.84 9.10
N ALA A 169 -21.01 1.70 8.96
CA ALA A 169 -20.44 0.49 8.39
C ALA A 169 -21.34 -0.11 7.30
N SER A 170 -20.69 -0.49 6.20
CA SER A 170 -21.28 -1.19 5.08
C SER A 170 -21.14 -2.69 5.29
N ILE A 171 -22.22 -3.43 5.11
CA ILE A 171 -22.23 -4.89 5.20
C ILE A 171 -22.36 -5.47 3.79
N LEU A 172 -21.40 -6.30 3.46
CA LEU A 172 -21.09 -6.73 2.11
C LEU A 172 -21.24 -8.24 2.01
N GLU A 173 -21.96 -8.68 0.98
CA GLU A 173 -21.98 -10.07 0.55
C GLU A 173 -20.98 -10.25 -0.60
N VAL A 174 -20.12 -11.27 -0.51
CA VAL A 174 -19.28 -11.67 -1.66
C VAL A 174 -20.09 -12.52 -2.63
N LYS A 175 -20.15 -12.09 -3.90
CA LYS A 175 -20.88 -12.68 -5.03
C LYS A 175 -20.24 -14.00 -5.46
N THR A 176 -20.36 -15.02 -4.63
CA THR A 176 -19.83 -16.37 -4.86
C THR A 176 -20.75 -17.42 -4.25
N SER A 177 -20.36 -18.70 -4.30
CA SER A 177 -21.09 -19.78 -3.64
C SER A 177 -20.93 -19.73 -2.11
N GLN A 178 -21.90 -20.26 -1.36
CA GLN A 178 -21.75 -20.35 0.10
C GLN A 178 -20.51 -21.17 0.49
N GLY A 179 -20.20 -22.24 -0.24
CA GLY A 179 -19.00 -23.05 0.02
C GLY A 179 -17.69 -22.27 -0.07
N ASN A 180 -17.60 -21.28 -0.98
CA ASN A 180 -16.43 -20.40 -1.06
C ASN A 180 -16.38 -19.41 0.11
N ARG A 181 -17.52 -18.83 0.49
CA ARG A 181 -17.60 -17.98 1.67
C ARG A 181 -17.22 -18.73 2.95
N ASP A 182 -17.63 -20.00 3.08
CA ASP A 182 -17.27 -20.84 4.21
C ASP A 182 -15.78 -21.18 4.23
N LYS A 183 -15.15 -21.38 3.07
CA LYS A 183 -13.69 -21.55 2.99
C LYS A 183 -12.96 -20.29 3.44
N ALA A 184 -13.41 -19.12 3.01
CA ALA A 184 -12.84 -17.84 3.45
C ALA A 184 -12.99 -17.65 4.96
N ALA A 185 -14.18 -17.88 5.52
CA ALA A 185 -14.40 -17.83 6.97
C ALA A 185 -13.50 -18.82 7.74
N ARG A 186 -13.34 -20.06 7.26
CA ARG A 186 -12.40 -21.02 7.86
C ARG A 186 -10.96 -20.56 7.78
N ARG A 187 -10.56 -19.95 6.66
CA ARG A 187 -9.21 -19.39 6.51
C ARG A 187 -8.98 -18.26 7.51
N ALA A 188 -9.95 -17.36 7.68
CA ALA A 188 -9.90 -16.28 8.66
C ALA A 188 -9.78 -16.78 10.11
N ILE A 189 -10.51 -17.85 10.48
CA ILE A 189 -10.37 -18.48 11.80
C ILE A 189 -8.92 -18.95 12.04
N GLY A 190 -8.24 -19.45 11.00
CA GLY A 190 -6.82 -19.85 11.08
C GLY A 190 -5.83 -18.71 11.29
N TYR A 191 -6.28 -17.45 11.20
CA TYR A 191 -5.45 -16.27 11.47
C TYR A 191 -5.55 -15.78 12.93
N ILE A 192 -6.48 -16.31 13.72
CA ILE A 192 -6.62 -15.93 15.14
C ILE A 192 -5.30 -16.18 15.88
N GLY A 193 -4.88 -15.19 16.67
CA GLY A 193 -3.64 -15.20 17.44
C GLY A 193 -2.43 -14.61 16.73
N ARG A 194 -2.53 -14.28 15.44
CA ARG A 194 -1.45 -13.58 14.71
C ARG A 194 -1.42 -12.10 15.08
N GLY A 195 -0.23 -11.54 15.21
CA GLY A 195 -0.04 -10.12 15.50
C GLY A 195 -0.52 -9.19 14.39
N TYR A 196 -0.45 -7.89 14.63
CA TYR A 196 -0.83 -6.88 13.64
C TYR A 196 0.33 -6.52 12.70
N ASN A 197 0.05 -6.41 11.40
CA ASN A 197 1.01 -5.89 10.42
C ASN A 197 0.91 -4.36 10.35
N ALA A 198 1.92 -3.66 10.86
CA ALA A 198 2.00 -2.19 10.83
C ALA A 198 2.94 -1.66 9.73
N ASP A 199 3.43 -2.52 8.85
CA ASP A 199 4.21 -2.09 7.68
C ASP A 199 3.26 -1.48 6.64
N ILE A 200 3.53 -0.23 6.25
CA ILE A 200 2.75 0.52 5.25
C ILE A 200 3.48 0.69 3.92
N ILE A 201 4.72 0.24 3.84
CA ILE A 201 5.60 0.43 2.70
C ILE A 201 5.63 -0.81 1.81
N ASP A 202 5.71 -1.98 2.46
CA ASP A 202 5.71 -3.28 1.80
C ASP A 202 4.30 -3.78 1.51
N THR A 203 4.21 -4.69 0.53
CA THR A 203 2.93 -5.30 0.17
C THR A 203 2.33 -6.07 1.34
N ASN A 204 1.04 -5.84 1.59
CA ASN A 204 0.24 -6.69 2.47
C ASN A 204 -0.54 -7.77 1.68
N ARG A 205 -0.24 -8.00 0.40
CA ARG A 205 -0.87 -9.04 -0.44
C ARG A 205 -0.28 -10.42 -0.17
N ASN A 206 -0.36 -10.85 1.08
CA ASN A 206 0.11 -12.15 1.53
C ASN A 206 -0.62 -12.62 2.80
N ASP A 207 -0.36 -13.85 3.26
CA ASP A 207 -0.99 -14.43 4.45
C ASP A 207 0.01 -15.02 5.46
N TRP A 208 1.20 -14.46 5.57
CA TRP A 208 2.22 -14.87 6.55
C TRP A 208 2.48 -13.75 7.57
N GLY A 209 3.07 -14.11 8.71
CA GLY A 209 3.33 -13.15 9.79
C GLY A 209 2.06 -12.56 10.41
N GLY A 210 2.18 -11.32 10.87
CA GLY A 210 1.03 -10.52 11.32
C GLY A 210 0.17 -10.05 10.15
N LEU A 211 -1.06 -9.62 10.43
CA LEU A 211 -2.01 -9.16 9.42
C LEU A 211 -2.66 -7.86 9.86
N ASN A 212 -2.81 -6.89 8.95
CA ASN A 212 -3.73 -5.77 9.15
C ASN A 212 -5.18 -6.16 8.78
N CYS A 213 -6.13 -5.26 9.03
CA CYS A 213 -7.56 -5.54 8.89
C CYS A 213 -7.96 -5.94 7.46
N SER A 214 -7.57 -5.17 6.45
CA SER A 214 -7.85 -5.46 5.04
C SER A 214 -7.06 -6.66 4.53
N GLN A 215 -5.79 -6.79 4.93
CA GLN A 215 -4.98 -7.98 4.62
C GLN A 215 -5.65 -9.25 5.12
N LEU A 216 -6.17 -9.27 6.35
CA LEU A 216 -6.86 -10.43 6.92
C LEU A 216 -8.04 -10.87 6.05
N VAL A 217 -8.90 -9.92 5.66
CA VAL A 217 -10.11 -10.19 4.86
C VAL A 217 -9.74 -10.62 3.44
N TRP A 218 -8.84 -9.89 2.79
CA TRP A 218 -8.36 -10.23 1.45
C TRP A 218 -7.68 -11.60 1.44
N ALA A 219 -6.77 -11.86 2.37
CA ALA A 219 -6.05 -13.12 2.47
C ALA A 219 -7.00 -14.30 2.76
N ALA A 220 -8.06 -14.08 3.54
CA ALA A 220 -9.06 -15.10 3.80
C ALA A 220 -9.75 -15.55 2.50
N TYR A 221 -10.14 -14.60 1.64
CA TYR A 221 -10.78 -14.90 0.36
C TYR A 221 -9.81 -15.38 -0.71
N TYR A 222 -8.63 -14.77 -0.81
CA TYR A 222 -7.63 -15.13 -1.80
C TYR A 222 -7.09 -16.55 -1.54
N TYR A 223 -6.56 -16.81 -0.34
CA TYR A 223 -5.98 -18.13 -0.01
C TYR A 223 -7.02 -19.18 0.39
N GLY A 224 -8.20 -18.76 0.87
CA GLY A 224 -9.27 -19.69 1.22
C GLY A 224 -10.12 -20.13 0.02
N ALA A 225 -10.43 -19.20 -0.89
CA ALA A 225 -11.40 -19.42 -1.95
C ALA A 225 -10.89 -19.09 -3.37
N GLY A 226 -9.66 -18.59 -3.52
CA GLY A 226 -9.11 -18.19 -4.82
C GLY A 226 -9.78 -16.94 -5.40
N ILE A 227 -10.33 -16.07 -4.55
CA ILE A 227 -11.04 -14.86 -4.97
C ILE A 227 -10.22 -13.64 -4.58
N ASP A 228 -9.75 -12.89 -5.56
CA ASP A 228 -9.10 -11.60 -5.34
C ASP A 228 -10.16 -10.51 -5.15
N LEU A 229 -10.26 -9.99 -3.92
CA LEU A 229 -11.18 -8.91 -3.59
C LEU A 229 -10.58 -7.52 -3.80
N ASP A 230 -9.27 -7.41 -4.01
CA ASP A 230 -8.60 -6.12 -4.13
C ASP A 230 -8.77 -5.55 -5.55
N THR A 231 -9.40 -4.38 -5.66
CA THR A 231 -9.49 -3.61 -6.92
C THR A 231 -8.53 -2.43 -6.99
N GLY A 232 -7.69 -2.25 -5.97
CA GLY A 232 -6.65 -1.24 -5.93
C GLY A 232 -5.61 -1.44 -7.03
N SER A 233 -5.05 -0.33 -7.50
CA SER A 233 -3.95 -0.33 -8.48
C SER A 233 -2.56 -0.43 -7.84
N GLY A 234 -2.49 -0.49 -6.51
CA GLY A 234 -1.27 -0.56 -5.73
C GLY A 234 -1.00 -1.94 -5.13
N GLU A 235 0.18 -2.09 -4.54
CA GLU A 235 0.60 -3.33 -3.88
C GLU A 235 -0.01 -3.52 -2.48
N TYR A 236 -0.73 -2.53 -1.98
CA TYR A 236 -1.33 -2.51 -0.65
C TYR A 236 -2.85 -2.57 -0.76
N VAL A 237 -3.45 -3.56 -0.10
CA VAL A 237 -4.90 -3.76 0.00
C VAL A 237 -5.47 -2.86 1.09
N TRP A 238 -6.39 -1.98 0.72
CA TRP A 238 -7.13 -1.13 1.66
C TRP A 238 -8.56 -1.64 1.90
N PRO A 239 -9.21 -1.29 3.03
CA PRO A 239 -10.59 -1.68 3.30
C PRO A 239 -11.56 -1.24 2.19
N TYR A 240 -11.34 -0.06 1.61
CA TYR A 240 -12.17 0.47 0.54
C TYR A 240 -11.91 -0.18 -0.83
N ASP A 241 -10.73 -0.76 -1.07
CA ASP A 241 -10.52 -1.58 -2.26
C ASP A 241 -11.43 -2.82 -2.24
N ILE A 242 -11.57 -3.45 -1.07
CA ILE A 242 -12.50 -4.57 -0.86
C ILE A 242 -13.95 -4.11 -1.05
N LYS A 243 -14.31 -2.95 -0.48
CA LYS A 243 -15.68 -2.39 -0.58
C LYS A 243 -16.06 -2.08 -2.03
N ASN A 244 -15.13 -1.54 -2.80
CA ASN A 244 -15.35 -1.11 -4.18
C ASN A 244 -15.23 -2.27 -5.20
N SER A 245 -14.92 -3.47 -4.71
CA SER A 245 -14.74 -4.65 -5.54
C SER A 245 -15.98 -5.03 -6.35
N GLY A 246 -15.77 -5.40 -7.63
CA GLY A 246 -16.81 -5.98 -8.47
C GLY A 246 -17.37 -7.29 -7.92
N TYR A 247 -16.65 -7.96 -7.00
CA TYR A 247 -17.07 -9.20 -6.36
C TYR A 247 -17.97 -9.02 -5.14
N VAL A 248 -18.18 -7.78 -4.66
CA VAL A 248 -19.02 -7.55 -3.47
C VAL A 248 -20.31 -6.82 -3.80
N ARG A 249 -21.34 -7.05 -2.99
CA ARG A 249 -22.60 -6.31 -3.00
C ARG A 249 -22.90 -5.84 -1.59
N GLU A 250 -22.96 -4.53 -1.42
CA GLU A 250 -23.51 -3.93 -0.20
C GLU A 250 -25.01 -4.23 -0.11
N TYR A 251 -25.46 -4.78 1.01
CA TYR A 251 -26.88 -5.07 1.23
C TYR A 251 -27.46 -4.34 2.45
N GLN A 252 -26.61 -3.73 3.27
CA GLN A 252 -27.02 -2.96 4.44
C GLN A 252 -25.92 -1.95 4.80
N TYR A 253 -26.34 -0.74 5.13
CA TYR A 253 -25.50 0.24 5.79
C TYR A 253 -26.07 0.49 7.19
N VAL A 254 -25.21 0.52 8.20
CA VAL A 254 -25.55 0.82 9.60
C VAL A 254 -24.81 2.05 10.08
N GLN A 255 -25.41 2.80 11.00
CA GLN A 255 -24.87 4.00 11.61
C GLN A 255 -25.37 4.09 13.04
#